data_AF-A0A4Q3N1B0-F1
#
_entry.id   AF-A0A4Q3N1B0-F1
#
_cell.length_a   1.000
_cell.length_b   1.000
_cell.length_c   1.000
_cell.angle_alpha   90.00
_cell.angle_beta   90.00
_cell.angle_gamma   90.00
#
_symmetry.space_group_name_H-M   'P 1'
#
loop_
_entity.id
_entity.type
_entity.pdbx_description
1 polymer ?
#
loop_
_entity_poly.entity_id
_entity_poly.type
_entity_poly.pdbx_seq_one_letter_code
_entity_poly.pdbx_strand_id
1 'polypeptide(L)'
;VCQNETIAASHADLAVDLRNQIRVKLRQGQSPGQIRDFMVQRYGDFVLYRPPLKPATVLLWAGPFVLLALAALAMGMAIRARRAKAARPLPPEARLRARQLLGQEPPPQGQAGT
;
A
#
# COMPACT_ATOMS: atom_id res chain seq x y z
N VAL A 1 28.61 -13.38 17.92
CA VAL A 1 27.95 -13.73 16.64
C VAL A 1 27.28 -12.47 16.08
N CYS A 2 27.97 -11.74 15.21
CA CYS A 2 27.43 -10.55 14.56
C CYS A 2 26.69 -10.99 13.28
N GLN A 3 25.38 -10.78 13.24
CA GLN A 3 24.45 -11.31 12.24
C GLN A 3 24.29 -10.35 11.03
N ASN A 4 25.36 -9.94 10.37
CA ASN A 4 25.25 -8.98 9.26
C ASN A 4 26.30 -9.13 8.16
N GLU A 5 26.61 -10.38 7.76
CA GLU A 5 27.38 -10.64 6.53
C GLU A 5 26.47 -10.88 5.32
N THR A 6 26.96 -10.49 4.15
CA THR A 6 26.23 -10.55 2.88
C THR A 6 26.11 -12.00 2.39
N ILE A 7 24.93 -12.36 1.87
CA ILE A 7 24.63 -13.70 1.30
C ILE A 7 25.63 -14.11 0.20
N ALA A 8 26.32 -13.14 -0.42
CA ALA A 8 27.32 -13.39 -1.45
C ALA A 8 28.67 -13.93 -0.91
N ALA A 9 28.96 -13.78 0.39
CA ALA A 9 30.24 -14.17 1.00
C ALA A 9 30.16 -15.42 1.89
N SER A 10 28.96 -15.90 2.24
CA SER A 10 28.85 -17.20 2.91
C SER A 10 29.13 -18.32 1.91
N HIS A 11 30.19 -19.09 2.17
CA HIS A 11 30.36 -20.47 1.71
C HIS A 11 29.21 -21.34 2.23
N ALA A 12 27.97 -21.06 1.82
CA ALA A 12 26.88 -21.95 2.11
C ALA A 12 27.21 -23.25 1.36
N ASP A 13 27.45 -24.33 2.10
CA ASP A 13 27.58 -25.70 1.58
C ASP A 13 26.51 -26.02 0.52
N LEU A 14 25.38 -25.33 0.62
CA LEU A 14 24.29 -25.27 -0.36
C LEU A 14 24.74 -25.05 -1.82
N ALA A 15 25.64 -24.10 -2.12
CA ALA A 15 26.03 -23.80 -3.50
C ALA A 15 26.88 -24.93 -4.12
N VAL A 16 27.65 -25.65 -3.29
CA VAL A 16 28.43 -26.81 -3.72
C VAL A 16 27.52 -28.02 -3.95
N ASP A 17 26.56 -28.25 -3.06
CA ASP A 17 25.55 -29.31 -3.20
C ASP A 17 24.68 -29.11 -4.46
N LEU A 18 24.22 -27.89 -4.70
CA LEU A 18 23.46 -27.53 -5.91
C LEU A 18 24.22 -27.86 -7.21
N ARG A 19 25.50 -27.49 -7.29
CA ARG A 19 26.34 -27.81 -8.47
C ARG A 19 26.51 -29.32 -8.66
N ASN A 20 26.68 -30.07 -7.57
CA ASN A 20 26.81 -31.52 -7.63
C ASN A 20 25.53 -32.18 -8.14
N GLN A 21 24.36 -31.76 -7.65
CA GLN A 21 23.08 -32.32 -8.10
C GLN A 21 22.72 -31.92 -9.54
N ILE A 22 23.05 -30.71 -9.97
CA ILE A 22 22.91 -30.32 -11.38
C ILE A 22 23.77 -31.23 -12.26
N ARG A 23 25.03 -31.51 -11.88
CA ARG A 23 25.89 -32.44 -12.64
C ARG A 23 25.33 -33.85 -12.69
N VAL A 24 24.78 -34.38 -11.59
CA VAL A 24 24.12 -35.70 -11.58
C VAL A 24 22.96 -35.73 -12.58
N LYS A 25 22.12 -34.70 -12.60
CA LYS A 25 20.93 -34.64 -13.45
C LYS A 25 21.23 -34.41 -14.93
N LEU A 26 22.27 -33.63 -15.23
CA LEU A 26 22.78 -33.50 -16.60
C LEU A 26 23.27 -34.85 -17.13
N ARG A 27 23.99 -35.63 -16.30
CA ARG A 27 24.40 -37.00 -16.67
C ARG A 27 23.22 -37.96 -16.83
N GLN A 28 22.11 -37.72 -16.14
CA GLN A 28 20.85 -38.46 -16.31
C GLN A 28 20.06 -38.04 -17.56
N GLY A 29 20.57 -37.08 -18.36
CA GLY A 29 19.90 -36.61 -19.58
C GLY A 29 18.69 -35.71 -19.33
N GLN A 30 18.52 -35.15 -18.13
CA GLN A 30 17.40 -34.26 -17.83
C GLN A 30 17.53 -32.93 -18.58
N SER A 31 16.40 -32.35 -19.01
CA SER A 31 16.38 -31.07 -19.69
C SER A 31 16.63 -29.91 -18.72
N PRO A 32 17.13 -28.75 -19.19
CA PRO A 32 17.37 -27.58 -18.33
C PRO A 32 16.13 -27.11 -17.56
N GLY A 33 14.93 -27.27 -18.13
CA GLY A 33 13.66 -26.96 -17.46
C GLY A 33 13.39 -27.89 -16.28
N GLN A 34 13.50 -29.20 -16.50
CA GLN A 34 13.30 -30.21 -15.46
C GLN A 34 14.30 -30.07 -14.31
N ILE A 35 15.55 -29.71 -14.61
CA ILE A 35 16.56 -29.45 -13.59
C ILE A 35 16.17 -28.23 -12.76
N ARG A 36 15.70 -27.14 -13.37
CA ARG A 36 15.24 -25.94 -12.64
C ARG A 36 14.05 -26.26 -11.75
N ASP A 37 13.05 -26.97 -12.27
CA ASP A 37 11.84 -27.31 -11.53
C ASP A 37 12.16 -28.18 -10.31
N PHE A 38 13.04 -29.17 -10.46
CA PHE A 38 13.51 -29.97 -9.34
C PHE A 38 14.23 -29.12 -8.29
N MET A 39 15.09 -28.20 -8.73
CA MET A 39 15.85 -27.34 -7.81
C MET A 39 14.90 -26.42 -7.03
N VAL A 40 13.86 -25.87 -7.66
CA VAL A 40 12.80 -25.10 -6.98
C VAL A 40 12.04 -25.94 -5.98
N GLN A 41 11.62 -27.14 -6.40
CA GLN A 41 10.82 -28.01 -5.56
C GLN A 41 11.55 -28.45 -4.29
N ARG A 42 12.88 -28.66 -4.38
CA ARG A 42 13.70 -29.17 -3.29
C ARG A 42 14.35 -28.07 -2.43
N TYR A 43 14.71 -26.94 -3.04
CA TYR A 43 15.51 -25.87 -2.41
C TYR A 43 14.83 -24.50 -2.37
N GLY A 44 13.62 -24.38 -2.94
CA GLY A 44 12.84 -23.15 -2.97
C GLY A 44 13.21 -22.20 -4.11
N ASP A 45 12.40 -21.15 -4.28
CA ASP A 45 12.54 -20.22 -5.41
C ASP A 45 13.78 -19.31 -5.32
N PHE A 46 14.43 -19.24 -4.16
CA PHE A 46 15.64 -18.43 -3.93
C PHE A 46 16.84 -18.92 -4.75
N VAL A 47 16.78 -20.14 -5.29
CA VAL A 47 17.80 -20.70 -6.20
C VAL A 47 17.69 -20.09 -7.61
N LEU A 48 16.53 -19.53 -7.99
CA LEU A 48 16.42 -18.78 -9.23
C LEU A 48 16.84 -17.32 -9.04
N TYR A 49 17.72 -16.86 -9.93
CA TYR A 49 18.06 -15.45 -10.08
C TYR A 49 16.85 -14.57 -10.45
N ARG A 50 15.84 -15.16 -11.10
CA ARG A 50 14.55 -14.53 -11.37
C ARG A 50 13.45 -15.33 -10.67
N PRO A 51 13.10 -15.00 -9.42
CA PRO A 51 11.92 -15.59 -8.82
C PRO A 51 10.70 -15.25 -9.70
N PRO A 52 9.84 -16.22 -10.05
CA PRO A 52 8.64 -15.94 -10.81
C PRO A 52 7.80 -14.92 -10.03
N LEU A 53 7.13 -14.01 -10.74
CA LEU A 53 6.23 -13.02 -10.14
C LEU A 53 5.04 -13.75 -9.49
N LYS A 54 5.20 -14.15 -8.23
CA LYS A 54 4.14 -14.81 -7.47
C LYS A 54 3.11 -13.77 -7.00
N PRO A 55 1.84 -14.17 -6.82
CA PRO A 55 0.79 -13.28 -6.30
C PRO A 55 1.16 -12.62 -4.98
N ALA A 56 1.91 -13.32 -4.11
CA ALA A 56 2.40 -12.79 -2.85
C ALA A 56 3.36 -11.61 -3.05
N THR A 57 4.26 -11.68 -4.04
CA THR A 57 5.16 -10.58 -4.39
C THR A 57 4.34 -9.39 -4.91
N VAL A 58 3.40 -9.64 -5.83
CA VAL A 58 2.55 -8.56 -6.35
C VAL A 58 1.74 -7.88 -5.26
N LEU A 59 1.15 -8.65 -4.33
CA LEU A 59 0.38 -8.09 -3.21
C LEU A 59 1.27 -7.24 -2.28
N LEU A 60 2.48 -7.70 -1.99
CA LEU A 60 3.43 -6.96 -1.14
C LEU A 60 3.81 -5.61 -1.77
N TRP A 61 3.99 -5.59 -3.08
CA TRP A 61 4.38 -4.39 -3.82
C TRP A 61 3.19 -3.48 -4.14
N ALA A 62 2.00 -4.03 -4.40
CA ALA A 62 0.78 -3.27 -4.68
C ALA A 62 0.12 -2.73 -3.40
N GLY A 63 0.31 -3.40 -2.26
CA GLY A 63 -0.31 -3.06 -0.97
C GLY A 63 -0.15 -1.59 -0.56
N PRO A 64 1.07 -1.02 -0.59
CA PRO A 64 1.29 0.40 -0.27
C PRO A 64 0.50 1.35 -1.17
N PHE A 65 0.42 1.08 -2.48
CA PHE A 65 -0.30 1.91 -3.43
C PHE A 65 -1.81 1.81 -3.24
N VAL A 66 -2.33 0.61 -2.97
CA VAL A 66 -3.75 0.39 -2.65
C VAL A 66 -4.13 1.16 -1.38
N LEU A 67 -3.32 1.05 -0.32
CA LEU A 67 -3.56 1.77 0.94
C LEU A 67 -3.57 3.29 0.72
N LEU A 68 -2.60 3.80 -0.05
CA LEU A 68 -2.51 5.22 -0.38
C LEU A 68 -3.74 5.70 -1.17
N ALA A 69 -4.17 4.92 -2.17
CA ALA A 69 -5.34 5.23 -2.98
C ALA A 69 -6.62 5.27 -2.12
N LEU A 70 -6.79 4.31 -1.22
CA LEU A 70 -7.94 4.29 -0.29
C LEU A 70 -7.94 5.50 0.65
N ALA A 71 -6.77 5.87 1.20
CA ALA A 71 -6.64 7.05 2.06
C ALA A 71 -6.96 8.35 1.30
N ALA A 72 -6.44 8.50 0.07
CA ALA A 72 -6.71 9.65 -0.79
C ALA A 72 -8.21 9.75 -1.15
N LEU A 73 -8.85 8.62 -1.47
CA LEU A 73 -10.27 8.57 -1.78
C LEU A 73 -11.12 8.98 -0.56
N ALA A 74 -10.81 8.41 0.61
CA ALA A 74 -11.49 8.74 1.86
C ALA A 74 -11.37 10.23 2.21
N MET A 75 -10.16 10.79 2.08
CA MET A 75 -9.91 12.21 2.29
C MET A 75 -10.70 13.08 1.30
N GLY A 76 -10.68 12.73 0.01
CA GLY A 76 -11.44 13.45 -1.03
C GLY A 76 -12.94 13.45 -0.77
N MET A 77 -13.51 12.30 -0.38
CA MET A 77 -14.92 12.18 0.01
C MET A 77 -15.24 13.03 1.24
N ALA A 78 -14.39 13.00 2.27
CA ALA A 78 -14.57 13.78 3.48
C ALA A 78 -14.56 15.30 3.19
N ILE A 79 -13.64 15.78 2.35
CA ILE A 79 -13.58 17.19 1.93
C ILE A 79 -14.83 17.56 1.14
N ARG A 80 -15.27 16.72 0.19
CA ARG A 80 -16.49 16.96 -0.60
C ARG A 80 -17.73 17.03 0.28
N ALA A 81 -17.88 16.12 1.24
CA ALA A 81 -18.98 16.11 2.19
C ALA A 81 -18.99 17.37 3.08
N ARG A 82 -17.81 17.83 3.53
CA ARG A 82 -17.68 19.08 4.29
C ARG A 82 -18.06 20.30 3.45
N ARG A 83 -17.61 20.36 2.20
CA ARG A 83 -17.97 21.44 1.26
C ARG A 83 -19.48 21.47 0.99
N ALA A 84 -20.11 20.31 0.82
CA ALA A 84 -21.56 20.23 0.64
C ALA A 84 -22.33 20.73 1.88
N LYS A 85 -21.84 20.46 3.10
CA LYS A 85 -22.42 21.02 4.33
C LYS A 85 -22.19 22.53 4.44
N ALA A 86 -21.01 23.04 4.07
CA ALA A 86 -20.71 24.48 4.12
C ALA A 86 -21.47 25.28 3.05
N ALA A 87 -21.77 24.66 1.90
CA ALA A 87 -22.61 25.25 0.86
C ALA A 87 -24.10 25.26 1.21
N ARG A 88 -24.51 24.59 2.29
CA ARG A 88 -25.90 24.64 2.77
C ARG A 88 -26.17 26.05 3.30
N PRO A 89 -27.23 26.75 2.85
CA PRO A 89 -27.53 28.10 3.31
C PRO A 89 -27.63 28.14 4.83
N LEU A 90 -26.91 29.08 5.48
CA LEU A 90 -26.98 29.22 6.93
C LEU A 90 -28.42 29.49 7.38
N PRO A 91 -28.91 28.81 8.43
CA PRO A 91 -30.19 29.11 9.05
C PRO A 91 -30.28 30.60 9.45
N PRO A 92 -31.46 31.23 9.36
CA PRO A 92 -31.63 32.64 9.68
C PRO A 92 -31.15 33.00 11.09
N GLU A 93 -31.33 32.13 12.08
CA GLU A 93 -30.86 32.33 13.45
C GLU A 93 -29.32 32.36 13.58
N ALA A 94 -28.61 31.56 12.78
CA ALA A 94 -27.15 31.53 12.78
C ALA A 94 -26.56 32.80 12.17
N ARG A 95 -27.23 33.38 11.17
CA ARG A 95 -26.85 34.65 10.54
C ARG A 95 -27.00 35.83 11.49
N LEU A 96 -28.06 35.85 12.30
CA LEU A 96 -28.30 36.89 13.30
C LEU A 96 -27.22 36.86 14.39
N ARG A 97 -26.89 35.67 14.91
CA ARG A 97 -25.83 35.49 15.91
C ARG A 97 -24.44 35.90 15.37
N ALA A 98 -24.14 35.61 14.10
CA ALA A 98 -22.89 36.04 13.47
C ALA A 98 -22.78 37.58 13.37
N ARG A 99 -23.89 38.27 13.08
CA ARG A 99 -23.94 39.75 13.05
C ARG A 99 -23.72 40.36 14.43
N GLN A 100 -24.31 39.77 15.48
CA GLN A 100 -24.09 40.20 16.87
C GLN A 100 -22.61 40.07 17.28
N LEU A 101 -21.93 38.98 16.92
CA LEU A 101 -20.50 38.79 17.19
C LEU A 101 -19.59 39.77 16.43
N LEU A 102 -20.02 40.21 15.24
CA LEU A 102 -19.33 41.23 14.44
C LEU A 102 -19.61 42.66 14.91
N GLY A 103 -20.34 42.85 16.01
CA GLY A 103 -20.71 44.17 16.53
C GLY A 103 -21.70 44.94 15.64
N GLN A 104 -22.30 44.27 14.66
CA GLN A 104 -23.39 44.84 13.87
C GLN A 104 -24.70 44.59 14.61
N GLU A 105 -25.06 45.53 15.48
CA GLU A 105 -26.32 45.49 16.20
C GLU A 105 -27.47 45.44 15.16
N PRO A 106 -28.40 44.47 15.27
CA PRO A 106 -29.50 44.36 14.33
C PRO A 106 -30.33 45.66 14.39
N PRO A 107 -30.84 46.15 13.24
CA PRO A 107 -31.69 47.33 13.24
C PRO A 107 -32.85 47.12 14.21
N PRO A 108 -33.22 48.15 15.00
CA PRO A 108 -34.26 48.01 16.02
C PRO A 108 -35.53 47.47 15.36
N GLN A 109 -36.01 46.32 15.84
CA GLN A 109 -37.34 45.80 15.49
C GLN A 109 -38.39 46.67 16.19
N GLY A 110 -38.53 47.90 15.70
CA GLY A 110 -39.58 48.82 16.09
C GLY A 110 -40.77 48.66 15.15
N GLN A 111 -41.88 48.18 15.71
CA GLN A 111 -43.24 48.54 15.30
C GLN A 111 -43.75 47.96 13.97
N ALA A 112 -44.16 46.69 13.99
CA ALA A 112 -45.25 46.19 13.15
C ALA A 112 -46.32 45.63 14.08
N GLY A 113 -47.07 46.54 14.70
CA GLY A 113 -48.09 46.22 15.69
C GLY A 113 -48.94 47.44 15.99
N THR A 114 -49.82 47.78 15.03
CA THR A 114 -51.22 48.24 15.18
C THR A 114 -51.80 48.43 13.79
#